data_AF-A0AA49JMU1-F1
#
_entry.id   AF-A0AA49JMU1-F1
#
_cell.length_a   1.000
_cell.length_b   1.000
_cell.length_c   1.000
_cell.angle_alpha   90.00
_cell.angle_beta   90.00
_cell.angle_gamma   90.00
#
_symmetry.space_group_name_H-M   'P 1'
#
loop_
_entity.id
_entity.type
_entity.pdbx_description
1 polymer ?
#
loop_
_entity_poly.entity_id
_entity_poly.type
_entity_poly.pdbx_seq_one_letter_code
_entity_poly.pdbx_strand_id
1 'polypeptide(L)'
;MLFSSEQVNRGKKIVNTGTIILILLLLADFTLSLVSNGTKGLTGKIFISGMILFNIFLYYKGNRIAFKVTMFLLSGVYIFIFGLLPVHLVLGLLRMLNILDAYGGALYLVVPVIIITAVSILVFKTGFYEDVLAFKNYYDKIYKTRK
;
A
#
# COMPACT_ATOMS: atom_id res chain seq x y z
N MET A 1 -11.49 22.88 -2.61
CA MET A 1 -11.31 22.73 -1.15
C MET A 1 -9.94 23.25 -0.75
N LEU A 2 -9.89 24.16 0.21
CA LEU A 2 -8.66 24.52 0.92
C LEU A 2 -8.48 23.49 2.03
N PHE A 3 -7.52 22.58 1.88
CA PHE A 3 -7.18 21.62 2.93
C PHE A 3 -6.38 22.33 4.02
N SER A 4 -6.59 21.94 5.28
CA SER A 4 -5.80 22.52 6.39
C SER A 4 -4.35 22.06 6.33
N SER A 5 -3.42 22.87 6.85
CA SER A 5 -2.01 22.48 6.96
C SER A 5 -1.82 21.19 7.78
N GLU A 6 -2.69 20.97 8.75
CA GLU A 6 -2.71 19.75 9.56
C GLU A 6 -3.10 18.51 8.76
N GLN A 7 -4.15 18.59 7.93
CA GLN A 7 -4.55 17.52 7.00
C GLN A 7 -3.43 17.15 6.03
N VAL A 8 -2.75 18.16 5.47
CA VAL A 8 -1.60 17.95 4.58
C VAL A 8 -0.46 17.22 5.31
N ASN A 9 -0.19 17.57 6.56
CA ASN A 9 0.87 16.94 7.34
C ASN A 9 0.53 15.48 7.71
N ARG A 10 -0.73 15.19 8.06
CA ARG A 10 -1.19 13.81 8.27
C ARG A 10 -1.10 13.00 6.97
N GLY A 11 -1.56 13.56 5.85
CA GLY A 11 -1.43 12.94 4.53
C GLY A 11 0.03 12.65 4.15
N LYS A 12 0.95 13.59 4.42
CA LYS A 12 2.39 13.39 4.22
C LYS A 12 2.92 12.22 5.05
N LYS A 13 2.53 12.12 6.33
CA LYS A 13 2.91 11.00 7.20
C LYS A 13 2.38 9.67 6.64
N ILE A 14 1.11 9.61 6.25
CA ILE A 14 0.49 8.42 5.66
C ILE A 14 1.23 7.96 4.39
N VAL A 15 1.54 8.89 3.48
CA VAL A 15 2.28 8.60 2.25
C VAL A 15 3.69 8.09 2.56
N ASN A 16 4.41 8.76 3.47
CA ASN A 16 5.76 8.34 3.87
C ASN A 16 5.75 6.95 4.51
N THR A 17 4.79 6.67 5.41
CA THR A 17 4.62 5.34 6.01
C THR A 17 4.35 4.30 4.92
N GLY A 18 3.45 4.58 3.98
CA GLY A 18 3.21 3.71 2.83
C GLY A 18 4.46 3.47 1.99
N THR A 19 5.29 4.50 1.76
CA THR A 19 6.56 4.37 1.02
C THR A 19 7.56 3.48 1.76
N ILE A 20 7.65 3.60 3.08
CA ILE A 20 8.49 2.72 3.91
C ILE A 20 8.02 1.28 3.79
N ILE A 21 6.70 1.04 3.88
CA ILE A 21 6.15 -0.31 3.74
C ILE A 21 6.41 -0.87 2.33
N LEU A 22 6.28 -0.05 1.28
CA LEU A 22 6.64 -0.45 -0.07
C LEU A 22 8.11 -0.88 -0.17
N ILE A 23 9.03 -0.12 0.42
CA ILE A 23 10.46 -0.49 0.47
C ILE A 23 10.65 -1.84 1.19
N LEU A 24 10.00 -2.03 2.35
CA LEU A 24 10.07 -3.29 3.09
C LEU A 24 9.53 -4.47 2.29
N LEU A 25 8.42 -4.30 1.55
CA LEU A 25 7.86 -5.33 0.68
C LEU A 25 8.80 -5.69 -0.47
N LEU A 26 9.47 -4.70 -1.07
CA LEU A 26 10.47 -4.93 -2.12
C LEU A 26 11.68 -5.69 -1.59
N LEU A 27 12.13 -5.37 -0.38
CA LEU A 27 13.22 -6.10 0.29
C LEU A 27 12.81 -7.54 0.62
N ALA A 28 11.59 -7.74 1.14
CA ALA A 28 11.08 -9.07 1.45
C ALA A 28 10.96 -9.95 0.20
N ASP A 29 10.41 -9.44 -0.90
CA ASP A 29 10.34 -10.19 -2.18
C ASP A 29 11.74 -10.52 -2.71
N PHE A 30 12.70 -9.59 -2.57
CA PHE A 30 14.09 -9.84 -2.94
C PHE A 30 14.72 -10.97 -2.11
N THR A 31 14.58 -10.94 -0.78
CA THR A 31 15.10 -11.99 0.11
C THR A 31 14.45 -13.34 -0.18
N LEU A 32 13.13 -13.39 -0.32
CA LEU A 32 12.41 -14.63 -0.64
C LEU A 32 12.83 -15.20 -2.00
N SER A 33 13.08 -14.34 -2.99
CA SER A 33 13.53 -14.76 -4.32
C SER A 33 14.94 -15.33 -4.31
N LEU A 34 15.85 -14.74 -3.51
CA LEU A 34 17.20 -15.28 -3.30
C LEU A 34 17.17 -16.67 -2.67
N VAL A 35 16.32 -16.87 -1.66
CA VAL A 35 16.23 -18.13 -0.90
C VAL A 35 15.53 -19.23 -1.72
N SER A 36 14.49 -18.91 -2.48
CA SER A 36 13.65 -19.91 -3.17
C SER A 36 14.12 -20.30 -4.58
N ASN A 37 14.57 -19.34 -5.39
CA ASN A 37 14.80 -19.56 -6.83
C ASN A 37 16.28 -19.51 -7.25
N GLY A 38 17.20 -19.23 -6.32
CA GLY A 38 18.61 -19.00 -6.63
C GLY A 38 18.79 -17.83 -7.61
N THR A 39 19.76 -17.91 -8.52
CA THR A 39 20.07 -16.83 -9.48
C THR A 39 19.18 -16.81 -10.73
N LYS A 40 18.44 -17.90 -11.02
CA LYS A 40 17.56 -17.98 -12.20
C LYS A 40 16.29 -17.18 -11.96
N GLY A 41 16.07 -16.13 -12.76
CA GLY A 41 14.93 -15.22 -12.62
C GLY A 41 15.16 -14.03 -11.67
N LEU A 42 16.31 -14.00 -10.98
CA LEU A 42 16.68 -12.92 -10.07
C LEU A 42 16.92 -11.60 -10.81
N THR A 43 17.52 -11.66 -12.01
CA THR A 43 17.86 -10.46 -12.81
C THR A 43 16.64 -9.62 -13.17
N GLY A 44 15.53 -10.26 -13.56
CA GLY A 44 14.29 -9.56 -13.91
C GLY A 44 13.65 -8.89 -12.69
N LYS A 45 13.60 -9.59 -11.55
CA LYS A 45 13.09 -9.04 -10.29
C LYS A 45 13.96 -7.90 -9.76
N ILE A 46 15.29 -8.03 -9.82
CA ILE A 46 16.23 -6.96 -9.44
C ILE A 46 16.00 -5.72 -10.30
N PHE A 47 15.81 -5.88 -11.60
CA PHE A 47 15.57 -4.75 -12.50
C PHE A 47 14.28 -4.01 -12.14
N ILE A 48 13.18 -4.73 -11.94
CA ILE A 48 11.88 -4.15 -11.55
C ILE A 48 11.99 -3.46 -10.18
N SER A 49 12.50 -4.15 -9.17
CA SER A 49 12.66 -3.59 -7.82
C SER A 49 13.60 -2.37 -7.83
N GLY A 50 14.68 -2.42 -8.61
CA GLY A 50 15.60 -1.30 -8.80
C GLY A 50 14.93 -0.09 -9.46
N MET A 51 14.10 -0.30 -10.49
CA MET A 51 13.31 0.77 -11.11
C MET A 51 12.34 1.41 -10.12
N ILE A 52 11.68 0.61 -9.27
CA ILE A 52 10.76 1.10 -8.25
C ILE A 52 11.52 1.91 -7.18
N LEU A 53 12.66 1.43 -6.71
CA LEU A 53 13.51 2.17 -5.76
C LEU A 53 14.03 3.48 -6.36
N PHE A 54 14.45 3.46 -7.63
CA PHE A 54 14.85 4.67 -8.34
C PHE A 54 13.70 5.67 -8.49
N ASN A 55 12.48 5.19 -8.73
CA ASN A 55 11.28 6.03 -8.75
C ASN A 55 11.02 6.68 -7.39
N ILE A 56 11.13 5.92 -6.29
CA ILE A 56 11.00 6.44 -4.92
C ILE A 56 12.06 7.51 -4.64
N PHE A 57 13.31 7.28 -5.06
CA PHE A 57 14.37 8.27 -4.94
C PHE A 57 14.03 9.58 -5.68
N LEU A 58 13.56 9.49 -6.92
CA LEU A 58 13.13 10.65 -7.70
C LEU A 58 11.93 11.36 -7.06
N TYR A 59 11.02 10.63 -6.42
CA TYR A 59 9.93 11.21 -5.64
C TYR A 59 10.45 12.10 -4.51
N TYR A 60 11.42 11.63 -3.71
CA TYR A 60 12.03 12.43 -2.65
C TYR A 60 12.82 13.65 -3.16
N LYS A 61 13.42 13.54 -4.35
CA LYS A 61 14.06 14.68 -5.05
C LYS A 61 13.05 15.71 -5.56
N GLY A 62 11.75 15.38 -5.54
CA GLY A 62 10.72 16.30 -5.98
C GLY A 62 10.31 16.15 -7.44
N ASN A 63 10.53 15.00 -8.07
CA ASN A 63 10.11 14.78 -9.44
C ASN A 63 8.59 14.53 -9.51
N ARG A 64 7.88 15.33 -10.30
CA ARG A 64 6.41 15.25 -10.45
C ARG A 64 5.92 13.94 -11.07
N ILE A 65 6.65 13.39 -12.05
CA ILE A 65 6.27 12.12 -12.68
C ILE A 65 6.47 10.99 -11.68
N ALA A 66 7.62 11.00 -10.98
CA ALA A 66 7.89 10.04 -9.92
C ALA A 66 6.84 10.09 -8.81
N PHE A 67 6.41 11.29 -8.39
CA PHE A 67 5.32 11.44 -7.43
C PHE A 67 4.02 10.74 -7.88
N LYS A 68 3.60 10.92 -9.13
CA LYS A 68 2.39 10.26 -9.64
C LYS A 68 2.52 8.74 -9.65
N VAL A 69 3.68 8.23 -10.06
CA VAL A 69 3.96 6.79 -10.07
C VAL A 69 3.99 6.24 -8.65
N THR A 70 4.67 6.91 -7.71
CA THR A 70 4.69 6.53 -6.29
C THR A 70 3.28 6.51 -5.70
N MET A 71 2.45 7.53 -5.95
CA MET A 71 1.07 7.56 -5.47
C MET A 71 0.22 6.42 -6.04
N PHE A 72 0.46 6.04 -7.31
CA PHE A 72 -0.19 4.88 -7.91
C PHE A 72 0.26 3.57 -7.24
N LEU A 73 1.57 3.36 -7.05
CA LEU A 73 2.10 2.18 -6.37
C LEU A 73 1.57 2.05 -4.94
N LEU A 74 1.49 3.18 -4.21
CA LEU A 74 0.94 3.23 -2.87
C LEU A 74 -0.53 2.83 -2.80
N SER A 75 -1.33 3.11 -3.83
CA SER A 75 -2.73 2.65 -3.86
C SER A 75 -2.82 1.12 -3.81
N GLY A 76 -1.93 0.41 -4.52
CA GLY A 76 -1.83 -1.05 -4.46
C GLY A 76 -1.40 -1.54 -3.08
N VAL A 77 -0.41 -0.86 -2.47
CA VAL A 77 0.05 -1.16 -1.09
C VAL A 77 -1.09 -1.02 -0.09
N TYR A 78 -1.90 0.04 -0.18
CA TYR A 78 -3.03 0.23 0.72
C TYR A 78 -4.14 -0.80 0.52
N ILE A 79 -4.48 -1.16 -0.72
CA ILE A 79 -5.45 -2.24 -0.98
C ILE A 79 -4.95 -3.56 -0.41
N PHE A 80 -3.65 -3.85 -0.57
CA PHE A 80 -3.07 -5.05 -0.02
C PHE A 80 -3.11 -5.06 1.52
N ILE A 81 -2.70 -3.99 2.19
CA ILE A 81 -2.62 -3.93 3.65
C ILE A 81 -4.00 -3.86 4.32
N PHE A 82 -4.92 -3.09 3.77
CA PHE A 82 -6.24 -2.88 4.39
C PHE A 82 -7.27 -3.89 3.92
N GLY A 83 -7.20 -4.33 2.66
CA GLY A 83 -8.15 -5.28 2.09
C GLY A 83 -7.67 -6.73 2.22
N LEU A 84 -6.58 -7.06 1.53
CA LEU A 84 -6.19 -8.46 1.33
C LEU A 84 -5.54 -9.08 2.55
N LEU A 85 -4.59 -8.40 3.19
CA LEU A 85 -3.82 -8.93 4.30
C LEU A 85 -4.70 -9.32 5.51
N PRO A 86 -5.66 -8.50 5.98
CA PRO A 86 -6.50 -8.87 7.12
C PRO A 86 -7.40 -10.05 6.79
N VAL A 87 -7.95 -10.09 5.57
CA VAL A 87 -8.74 -11.22 5.08
C VAL A 87 -7.91 -12.51 5.08
N HIS A 88 -6.69 -12.45 4.55
CA HIS A 88 -5.83 -13.61 4.45
C HIS A 88 -5.41 -14.14 5.83
N LEU A 89 -5.07 -13.24 6.77
CA LEU A 89 -4.73 -13.60 8.14
C LEU A 89 -5.90 -14.24 8.88
N VAL A 90 -7.11 -13.66 8.79
CA VAL A 90 -8.29 -14.20 9.48
C VAL A 90 -8.70 -15.55 8.89
N LEU A 91 -8.73 -15.69 7.56
CA LEU A 91 -9.03 -16.97 6.92
C LEU A 91 -7.99 -18.05 7.27
N GLY A 92 -6.71 -17.69 7.27
CA GLY A 92 -5.63 -18.59 7.69
C GLY A 92 -5.81 -19.09 9.12
N LEU A 93 -6.17 -18.19 10.04
CA LEU A 93 -6.45 -18.53 11.44
C LEU A 93 -7.68 -19.44 11.57
N LEU A 94 -8.79 -19.10 10.91
CA LEU A 94 -10.01 -19.91 10.94
C LEU A 94 -9.81 -21.32 10.37
N ARG A 95 -8.96 -21.44 9.35
CA ARG A 95 -8.55 -22.74 8.78
C ARG A 95 -7.71 -23.53 9.77
N MET A 96 -6.73 -22.90 10.41
CA MET A 96 -5.90 -23.56 11.44
C MET A 96 -6.72 -24.09 12.62
N LEU A 97 -7.81 -23.39 12.97
CA LEU A 97 -8.75 -23.79 14.01
C LEU A 97 -9.81 -24.81 13.53
N ASN A 98 -9.72 -25.27 12.28
CA ASN A 98 -10.67 -26.21 11.66
C ASN A 98 -12.13 -25.68 11.59
N ILE A 99 -12.34 -24.39 11.82
CA ILE A 99 -13.66 -23.73 11.75
C ILE A 99 -14.09 -23.64 10.28
N LEU A 100 -13.16 -23.27 9.40
CA LEU A 100 -13.45 -23.07 7.99
C LEU A 100 -13.89 -24.37 7.30
N ASP A 101 -13.26 -25.49 7.67
CA ASP A 101 -13.58 -26.82 7.14
C ASP A 101 -14.88 -27.38 7.76
N ALA A 102 -15.25 -26.97 8.98
CA ALA A 102 -16.48 -27.39 9.64
C ALA A 102 -17.76 -26.70 9.11
N TYR A 103 -17.67 -25.44 8.72
CA TYR A 103 -18.83 -24.63 8.26
C TYR A 103 -18.86 -24.44 6.73
N GLY A 104 -17.86 -24.95 6.01
CA GLY A 104 -17.83 -25.04 4.55
C GLY A 104 -17.65 -23.71 3.80
N GLY A 105 -17.95 -23.74 2.49
CA GLY A 105 -17.65 -22.68 1.53
C GLY A 105 -18.27 -21.30 1.82
N ALA A 106 -19.36 -21.23 2.59
CA ALA A 106 -20.04 -19.97 2.88
C ALA A 106 -19.18 -19.01 3.72
N LEU A 107 -18.40 -19.53 4.68
CA LEU A 107 -17.52 -18.69 5.50
C LEU A 107 -16.39 -18.05 4.68
N TYR A 108 -15.93 -18.71 3.61
CA TYR A 108 -14.94 -18.15 2.69
C TYR A 108 -15.44 -16.90 1.96
N LEU A 109 -16.75 -16.67 1.89
CA LEU A 109 -17.35 -15.48 1.28
C LEU A 109 -17.78 -14.46 2.32
N VAL A 110 -18.43 -14.91 3.40
CA VAL A 110 -18.98 -14.03 4.43
C VAL A 110 -17.86 -13.33 5.22
N VAL A 111 -16.79 -14.05 5.58
CA VAL A 111 -15.70 -13.48 6.38
C VAL A 111 -14.96 -12.35 5.63
N PRO A 112 -14.55 -12.51 4.36
CA PRO A 112 -13.97 -11.39 3.60
C PRO A 112 -14.89 -10.18 3.52
N VAL A 113 -16.19 -10.37 3.28
CA VAL A 113 -17.15 -9.26 3.15
C VAL A 113 -17.24 -8.46 4.45
N ILE A 114 -17.33 -9.14 5.60
CA ILE A 114 -17.38 -8.48 6.91
C ILE A 114 -16.09 -7.68 7.17
N ILE A 115 -14.93 -8.28 6.91
CA ILE A 115 -13.63 -7.62 7.12
C ILE A 115 -13.48 -6.40 6.22
N ILE A 116 -13.75 -6.53 4.92
CA ILE A 116 -13.65 -5.42 3.96
C ILE A 116 -14.60 -4.29 4.37
N THR A 117 -15.81 -4.61 4.80
CA THR A 117 -16.79 -3.61 5.27
C THR A 117 -16.29 -2.90 6.53
N ALA A 118 -15.83 -3.65 7.54
CA ALA A 118 -15.32 -3.08 8.79
C ALA A 118 -14.10 -2.17 8.55
N VAL A 119 -13.15 -2.62 7.71
CA VAL A 119 -11.98 -1.82 7.36
C VAL A 119 -12.38 -0.58 6.57
N SER A 120 -13.31 -0.69 5.62
CA SER A 120 -13.81 0.46 4.85
C SER A 120 -14.42 1.53 5.75
N ILE A 121 -15.23 1.12 6.74
CA ILE A 121 -15.80 2.03 7.74
C ILE A 121 -14.69 2.73 8.54
N LEU A 122 -13.67 1.98 8.97
CA LEU A 122 -12.56 2.53 9.75
C LEU A 122 -11.73 3.53 8.93
N VAL A 123 -11.40 3.20 7.67
CA VAL A 123 -10.67 4.07 6.75
C VAL A 123 -11.46 5.34 6.45
N PHE A 124 -12.78 5.24 6.29
CA PHE A 124 -13.64 6.41 6.09
C PHE A 124 -13.69 7.30 7.34
N LYS A 125 -13.91 6.70 8.51
CA LYS A 125 -14.02 7.41 9.80
C LYS A 125 -12.73 8.14 10.17
N THR A 126 -11.58 7.60 9.78
CA THR A 126 -10.27 8.21 10.05
C THR A 126 -9.90 9.34 9.09
N GLY A 127 -10.72 9.62 8.07
CA GLY A 127 -10.42 10.64 7.06
C GLY A 127 -9.20 10.29 6.20
N PHE A 128 -8.80 9.02 6.15
CA PHE A 128 -7.56 8.57 5.53
C PHE A 128 -7.45 9.03 4.07
N TYR A 129 -8.51 8.84 3.28
CA TYR A 129 -8.54 9.25 1.87
C TYR A 129 -8.46 10.77 1.70
N GLU A 130 -9.11 11.52 2.58
CA GLU A 130 -9.14 12.98 2.54
C GLU A 130 -7.77 13.56 2.87
N ASP A 131 -7.09 13.02 3.88
CA ASP A 131 -5.73 13.41 4.26
C ASP A 131 -4.73 13.07 3.12
N VAL A 132 -4.83 11.88 2.50
CA VAL A 132 -4.00 11.51 1.34
C VAL A 132 -4.26 12.43 0.13
N LEU A 133 -5.52 12.75 -0.14
CA LEU A 133 -5.92 13.65 -1.21
C LEU A 133 -5.45 15.09 -0.96
N ALA A 134 -5.50 15.55 0.29
CA ALA A 134 -5.00 16.85 0.72
C ALA A 134 -3.52 16.99 0.40
N PHE A 135 -2.71 15.99 0.77
CA PHE A 135 -1.29 15.98 0.48
C PHE A 135 -1.00 15.94 -1.02
N LYS A 136 -1.73 15.12 -1.80
CA LYS A 136 -1.59 15.08 -3.25
C LYS A 136 -1.82 16.45 -3.89
N ASN A 137 -2.90 17.13 -3.51
CA ASN A 137 -3.25 18.43 -4.04
C ASN A 137 -2.26 19.53 -3.62
N TYR A 138 -1.77 19.47 -2.38
CA TYR A 138 -0.71 20.36 -1.90
C TYR A 138 0.57 20.20 -2.71
N TYR A 139 1.00 18.96 -2.93
CA TYR A 139 2.20 18.65 -3.72
C TYR A 139 2.03 19.14 -5.17
N ASP A 140 0.93 18.81 -5.85
CA ASP A 140 0.66 19.28 -7.22
C ASP A 140 0.61 20.82 -7.32
N LYS A 141 0.09 21.52 -6.29
CA LYS A 141 0.08 22.99 -6.25
C LYS A 141 1.50 23.57 -6.21
N ILE A 142 2.37 23.06 -5.32
CA ILE A 142 3.77 23.52 -5.22
C ILE A 142 4.48 23.43 -6.58
N TYR A 143 4.30 22.32 -7.29
CA TYR A 143 4.96 22.11 -8.58
C TYR A 143 4.35 22.91 -9.73
N LYS A 144 3.07 23.26 -9.66
CA LYS A 144 2.46 24.19 -10.63
C LYS A 144 3.00 25.62 -10.47
N THR A 145 3.28 26.05 -9.25
CA THR A 145 3.82 27.40 -8.96
C THR A 145 5.33 27.54 -9.13
N ARG A 146 6.07 26.44 -9.38
CA ARG A 146 7.52 26.45 -9.67
C ARG A 146 7.87 26.42 -11.17
N LYS A 147 6.87 26.56 -12.04
CA LYS A 147 7.07 26.85 -13.47
C LYS A 147 7.03 28.34 -13.70
#